data_AF-A0A350AK89-F1
#
_entry.id   AF-A0A350AK89-F1
#
_cell.length_a   1.000
_cell.length_b   1.000
_cell.length_c   1.000
_cell.angle_alpha   90.00
_cell.angle_beta   90.00
_cell.angle_gamma   90.00
#
_symmetry.space_group_name_H-M   'P 1'
#
loop_
_entity.id
_entity.type
_entity.pdbx_description
1 polymer ?
#
loop_
_entity_poly.entity_id
_entity_poly.type
_entity_poly.pdbx_seq_one_letter_code
_entity_poly.pdbx_strand_id
1 'polypeptide(L)' 'MKGVEFLIDDNGQKKAVLIDLKKYGEIWEDFYDILRAKARESEPRESLEEVKKKISDRS' A
#
# COMPACT_ATOMS: atom_id res chain seq x y z
N MET A 1 19.23 -3.52 11.69
CA MET A 1 17.86 -3.06 12.00
C MET A 1 17.07 -4.30 12.43
N LYS A 2 16.66 -4.42 13.71
CA LYS A 2 16.01 -5.66 14.20
C LYS A 2 14.61 -5.79 13.61
N GLY A 3 14.27 -6.94 13.01
CA GLY A 3 12.95 -7.20 12.40
C GLY A 3 12.85 -6.83 10.93
N VAL A 4 13.98 -6.54 10.27
CA VAL A 4 14.08 -6.37 8.82
C VAL A 4 15.23 -7.26 8.33
N GLU A 5 14.91 -8.24 7.50
CA GLU A 5 15.88 -9.19 6.93
C GLU A 5 15.82 -9.10 5.41
N PHE A 6 16.95 -9.30 4.74
CA PHE A 6 17.05 -9.19 3.29
C PHE A 6 17.45 -10.53 2.67
N LEU A 7 16.76 -10.90 1.59
CA LEU A 7 17.21 -11.94 0.69
C LEU A 7 18.18 -11.32 -0.31
N ILE A 8 19.41 -11.81 -0.31
CA ILE A 8 20.50 -11.35 -1.18
C ILE A 8 20.64 -12.35 -2.33
N ASP A 9 20.78 -11.84 -3.56
CA ASP A 9 21.03 -12.66 -4.74
C ASP A 9 22.52 -13.07 -4.85
N ASP A 10 22.83 -13.90 -5.85
CA ASP A 10 24.19 -14.42 -6.07
C ASP A 10 25.22 -13.32 -6.42
N ASN A 11 24.76 -12.13 -6.83
CA ASN A 11 25.60 -10.97 -7.11
C ASN A 11 25.79 -10.07 -5.88
N GLY A 12 25.22 -10.43 -4.73
CA GLY A 12 25.27 -9.61 -3.51
C GLY A 12 24.23 -8.50 -3.46
N GLN A 13 23.23 -8.48 -4.35
CA GLN A 13 22.20 -7.44 -4.40
C GLN A 13 20.95 -7.86 -3.62
N LYS A 14 20.31 -6.88 -2.96
CA LYS A 14 19.06 -7.11 -2.22
C LYS A 14 17.91 -7.34 -3.20
N LYS A 15 17.33 -8.54 -3.16
CA LYS A 15 16.24 -8.95 -4.05
C LYS A 15 14.87 -8.89 -3.37
N ALA A 16 14.80 -9.21 -2.08
CA ALA A 16 13.57 -9.17 -1.31
C ALA A 16 13.85 -8.81 0.15
N VAL A 17 12.80 -8.44 0.89
CA VAL A 17 12.85 -8.10 2.31
C VAL A 17 11.75 -8.85 3.06
N LEU A 18 12.09 -9.39 4.23
CA LEU A 18 11.16 -9.90 5.22
C LEU A 18 11.03 -8.87 6.34
N ILE A 19 9.80 -8.48 6.66
CA ILE A 19 9.50 -7.42 7.63
C ILE A 19 8.58 -7.98 8.71
N ASP A 20 8.93 -7.75 9.98
CA ASP A 20 8.05 -8.04 11.11
C ASP A 20 6.93 -6.99 11.21
N LEU A 21 5.71 -7.38 10.82
CA LEU A 21 4.54 -6.52 10.86
C LEU A 21 4.07 -6.16 12.28
N LYS A 22 4.44 -6.91 13.32
CA LYS A 22 4.13 -6.47 14.70
C LYS A 22 4.90 -5.23 15.09
N LYS A 23 6.07 -5.03 14.47
CA LYS A 23 6.96 -3.91 14.75
C LYS A 23 6.86 -2.79 13.72
N TYR A 24 6.56 -3.15 12.46
CA TYR A 24 6.60 -2.23 11.33
C TYR A 24 5.30 -2.24 10.50
N GLY A 25 4.20 -2.73 11.07
CA GLY A 25 2.90 -2.84 10.39
C GLY A 25 2.39 -1.50 9.85
N GLU A 26 2.44 -0.44 10.65
CA GLU A 26 1.98 0.90 10.24
C GLU A 26 2.75 1.41 9.00
N ILE A 27 4.08 1.28 8.99
CA ILE A 27 4.91 1.69 7.84
C ILE A 27 4.61 0.83 6.61
N TRP A 28 4.32 -0.45 6.80
CA TRP A 28 3.92 -1.34 5.71
C TRP A 28 2.56 -0.94 5.12
N GLU A 29 1.59 -0.57 5.96
CA GLU A 29 0.28 -0.08 5.53
C GLU A 29 0.41 1.18 4.67
N ASP A 30 1.19 2.18 5.12
CA ASP A 30 1.46 3.40 4.36
C ASP A 30 2.07 3.10 2.98
N PHE A 31 3.04 2.17 2.93
CA PHE A 31 3.67 1.76 1.68
C PHE A 31 2.67 1.08 0.73
N TYR A 32 1.84 0.19 1.27
CA TYR A 32 0.85 -0.55 0.49
C TYR A 32 -0.25 0.37 -0.05
N ASP A 33 -0.71 1.35 0.74
CA ASP A 33 -1.72 2.32 0.31
C ASP A 33 -1.23 3.16 -0.87
N ILE A 34 0.03 3.58 -0.87
CA ILE A 34 0.63 4.31 -2.00
C ILE A 34 0.69 3.43 -3.25
N LEU A 35 1.13 2.17 -3.11
CA LEU A 35 1.18 1.24 -4.25
C LEU A 35 -0.23 1.02 -4.84
N ARG A 36 -1.23 0.85 -3.97
CA ARG A 36 -2.62 0.66 -4.37
C ARG A 36 -3.20 1.90 -5.05
N ALA A 37 -2.91 3.10 -4.53
CA ALA A 37 -3.33 4.35 -5.14
C ALA A 37 -2.74 4.52 -6.55
N LYS A 38 -1.45 4.24 -6.72
CA LYS A 38 -0.78 4.29 -8.03
C LYS A 38 -1.34 3.25 -9.01
N ALA A 39 -1.58 2.03 -8.56
CA ALA A 39 -2.15 0.98 -9.40
C ALA A 39 -3.55 1.36 -9.94
N ARG A 40 -4.27 2.25 -9.25
CA ARG A 40 -5.61 2.72 -9.60
C ARG A 40 -5.61 4.11 -10.25
N GLU A 41 -4.45 4.66 -10.61
CA GLU A 41 -4.34 6.05 -11.06
C GLU A 41 -5.17 6.34 -12.32
N SER A 42 -5.27 5.36 -13.21
CA SER A 42 -5.99 5.41 -14.49
C SER A 42 -7.46 5.00 -14.41
N GLU A 43 -7.94 4.56 -13.24
CA GLU A 43 -9.35 4.22 -13.09
C GLU A 43 -10.23 5.46 -13.26
N PRO A 44 -11.46 5.31 -13.81
CA PRO A 44 -12.42 6.40 -13.87
C PRO A 44 -12.64 7.02 -12.49
N ARG A 45 -12.63 8.36 -12.44
CA ARG A 45 -12.85 9.12 -11.20
C ARG A 45 -14.27 9.66 -11.18
N GLU A 46 -14.84 9.74 -10.00
CA GLU A 46 -16.10 10.42 -9.73
C GLU A 46 -15.88 11.60 -8.81
N SER A 47 -16.75 12.61 -8.89
CA SER A 47 -16.66 13.77 -8.02
C SER A 47 -17.10 13.41 -6.59
N LEU A 48 -16.55 14.12 -5.59
CA LEU A 48 -16.94 13.92 -4.20
C LEU A 48 -18.45 14.15 -3.98
N GLU A 49 -19.05 15.08 -4.73
CA GLU A 49 -20.49 15.38 -4.62
C GLU A 49 -21.36 14.22 -5.14
N GLU A 50 -20.98 13.58 -6.27
CA GLU A 50 -21.66 12.39 -6.77
C GLU A 50 -21.55 11.23 -5.78
N VAL A 51 -20.38 11.04 -5.16
CA VAL A 51 -20.17 10.01 -4.12
C VAL A 51 -21.08 10.26 -2.93
N LYS A 52 -21.10 11.49 -2.39
CA LYS A 52 -21.93 11.85 -1.23
C LYS A 52 -23.41 11.57 -1.50
N LYS A 53 -23.91 11.96 -2.67
CA LYS A 53 -25.29 11.70 -3.08
C LYS A 53 -25.59 10.20 -3.14
N LYS A 54 -24.73 9.40 -3.77
CA LYS A 54 -24.89 7.93 -3.84
C LYS A 54 -24.95 7.28 -2.45
N ILE A 55 -24.20 7.81 -1.47
CA ILE A 55 -24.19 7.29 -0.10
C ILE A 55 -25.46 7.71 0.65
N SER A 56 -25.89 8.97 0.54
CA SER A 56 -27.12 9.45 1.17
C SER A 56 -28.37 8.77 0.63
N ASP A 57 -28.42 8.51 -0.67
CA ASP A 57 -29.56 7.83 -1.32
C ASP A 57 -29.70 6.35 -0.91
N ARG A 58 -28.68 5.79 -0.25
CA ARG A 58 -28.66 4.40 0.27
C ARG A 58 -28.99 4.29 1.76
N SER A 59 -29.15 5.43 2.45
CA SER A 59 -29.42 5.52 3.89
C SER A 59 -30.92 5.73 4.15
#